data_AF-A0A519V2Q3-F1
#
_entry.id   AF-A0A519V2Q3-F1
#
_cell.length_a   1.000
_cell.length_b   1.000
_cell.length_c   1.000
_cell.angle_alpha   90.00
_cell.angle_beta   90.00
_cell.angle_gamma   90.00
#
_symmetry.space_group_name_H-M   'P 1'
#
loop_
_entity.id
_entity.type
_entity.pdbx_description
1 polymer ?
#
loop_
_entity_poly.entity_id
_entity_poly.type
_entity_poly.pdbx_seq_one_letter_code
_entity_poly.pdbx_strand_id
1 'polypeptide(L)'
;MKQSVFTFLFCLLASLACAQTVVRGVVRQADGPQAGAPLGGATISSPQASQTATTDSAGHFELRGRTAITTLTANHLGHLPQTVRVSGREPLTIGLAADAATTLGEAVVTSKYYRQYTTKTISSALRLQTPLLELSQAIQAVTPEVIFDQGSFNVTEGVSRNVSGVTRLEISNNLGPYLLMRGGQIASLRNGVDLTPIYRGPVPDDAAIIDRVEFVKGPSSFMNNIGDPAGSFNTVTKQPTAAPHYGLSAMLGSYDFYRLAADLGGRLTRSGKLHYRLNAMAMSTNSFVAGDFNKRLLVAPVLKYQFSERTSLAAEYTLQAFKYGLYSPIVMTP
;
A
#
# COMPACT_ATOMS: atom_id res chain seq x y z
N MET A 1 -66.45 28.23 66.36
CA MET A 1 -65.47 27.12 66.28
C MET A 1 -65.07 26.70 64.85
N LYS A 2 -65.51 27.38 63.77
CA LYS A 2 -65.15 27.00 62.38
C LYS A 2 -63.93 27.74 61.79
N GLN A 3 -63.53 28.89 62.33
CA GLN A 3 -62.38 29.66 61.82
C GLN A 3 -61.03 29.20 62.39
N SER A 4 -60.98 28.73 63.65
CA SER A 4 -59.74 28.27 64.28
C SER A 4 -59.20 26.93 63.72
N VAL A 5 -60.08 26.09 63.15
CA VAL A 5 -59.67 24.83 62.50
C VAL A 5 -59.03 25.08 61.13
N PHE A 6 -59.45 26.11 60.40
CA PHE A 6 -58.91 26.42 59.07
C PHE A 6 -57.51 27.04 59.14
N THR A 7 -57.23 27.87 60.16
CA THR A 7 -55.90 28.46 60.37
C THR A 7 -54.88 27.42 60.85
N PHE A 8 -55.31 26.43 61.66
CA PHE A 8 -54.45 25.35 62.11
C PHE A 8 -54.11 24.36 60.99
N LEU A 9 -55.07 24.10 60.08
CA LEU A 9 -54.85 23.25 58.91
C LEU A 9 -53.93 23.92 57.87
N PHE A 10 -53.99 25.25 57.71
CA PHE A 10 -53.09 25.99 56.83
C PHE A 10 -51.65 26.07 57.37
N CYS A 11 -51.46 26.16 58.69
CA CYS A 11 -50.12 26.10 59.31
C CYS A 11 -49.50 24.70 59.26
N LEU A 12 -50.31 23.63 59.36
CA LEU A 12 -49.81 22.25 59.24
C LEU A 12 -49.41 21.92 57.79
N LEU A 13 -50.15 22.41 56.78
CA LEU A 13 -49.80 22.26 55.37
C LEU A 13 -48.61 23.14 54.92
N ALA A 14 -48.37 24.29 55.57
CA ALA A 14 -47.18 25.10 55.31
C ALA A 14 -45.89 24.48 55.88
N SER A 15 -45.98 23.63 56.91
CA SER A 15 -44.81 22.96 57.52
C SER A 15 -44.30 21.73 56.74
N LEU A 16 -45.05 21.22 55.76
CA LEU A 16 -44.64 20.13 54.89
C LEU A 16 -43.89 20.59 53.62
N ALA A 17 -43.72 21.90 53.45
CA ALA A 17 -43.14 22.51 52.26
C ALA A 17 -41.78 23.18 52.54
N CYS A 18 -40.81 22.48 53.12
CA CYS A 18 -39.39 22.82 52.92
C CYS A 18 -38.45 21.72 53.41
N ALA A 19 -37.92 20.96 52.46
CA ALA A 19 -36.56 20.42 52.54
C ALA A 19 -36.04 20.15 51.12
N GLN A 20 -36.06 21.16 50.24
CA GLN A 20 -35.23 21.08 49.04
C GLN A 20 -33.79 21.26 49.50
N THR A 21 -33.08 20.16 49.74
CA THR A 21 -31.64 20.19 50.03
C THR A 21 -30.92 20.48 48.73
N VAL A 22 -30.36 21.68 48.64
CA VAL A 22 -29.52 22.11 47.54
C VAL A 22 -28.07 21.89 47.95
N VAL A 23 -27.31 21.15 47.15
CA VAL A 23 -25.87 20.96 47.39
C VAL A 23 -25.10 21.73 46.33
N ARG A 24 -24.19 22.60 46.79
CA ARG A 24 -23.32 23.39 45.92
C ARG A 24 -21.86 22.96 46.06
N GLY A 25 -21.17 22.93 44.93
CA GLY A 25 -19.77 22.55 44.91
C GLY A 25 -19.05 22.94 43.63
N VAL A 26 -17.77 22.59 43.57
CA VAL A 26 -16.90 22.82 42.42
C VAL A 26 -16.23 21.53 42.01
N VAL A 27 -16.19 21.25 40.71
CA VAL A 27 -15.42 20.14 40.15
C VAL A 27 -14.12 20.68 39.57
N ARG A 28 -13.00 20.07 39.99
CA ARG A 28 -11.66 20.42 39.52
C ARG A 28 -10.90 19.18 39.08
N GLN A 29 -9.90 19.38 38.23
CA GLN A 29 -8.96 18.34 37.87
C GLN A 29 -8.02 18.04 39.06
N ALA A 30 -7.92 16.78 39.46
CA ALA A 30 -7.12 16.36 40.61
C ALA A 30 -5.63 16.19 40.29
N ASP A 31 -5.30 15.76 39.07
CA ASP A 31 -3.94 15.38 38.65
C ASP A 31 -3.63 15.78 37.19
N GLY A 32 -2.35 15.83 36.82
CA GLY A 32 -1.89 16.20 35.47
C GLY A 32 -1.44 17.66 35.32
N PRO A 33 -1.07 18.10 34.09
CA PRO A 33 -0.45 19.40 33.84
C PRO A 33 -1.37 20.61 34.11
N GLN A 34 -2.67 20.38 34.28
CA GLN A 34 -3.67 21.40 34.65
C GLN A 34 -4.33 21.10 36.01
N ALA A 35 -3.64 20.41 36.92
CA ALA A 35 -4.13 20.13 38.27
C ALA A 35 -4.65 21.41 38.96
N GLY A 36 -5.88 21.34 39.48
CA GLY A 36 -6.59 22.47 40.09
C GLY A 36 -7.43 23.31 39.12
N ALA A 37 -7.39 23.08 37.81
CA ALA A 37 -8.25 23.78 36.84
C ALA A 37 -9.74 23.42 37.04
N PRO A 38 -10.68 24.37 36.88
CA PRO A 38 -12.11 24.09 36.93
C PRO A 38 -12.54 23.27 35.72
N LEU A 39 -13.36 22.23 35.96
CA LEU A 39 -13.90 21.37 34.91
C LEU A 39 -15.35 21.77 34.61
N GLY A 40 -15.56 22.48 33.49
CA GLY A 40 -16.89 22.87 33.02
C GLY A 40 -17.55 21.80 32.14
N GLY A 41 -18.86 21.63 32.26
CA GLY A 41 -19.63 20.59 31.56
C GLY A 41 -19.57 19.19 32.19
N ALA A 42 -19.05 19.05 33.42
CA ALA A 42 -19.09 17.81 34.18
C ALA A 42 -20.53 17.51 34.64
N THR A 43 -20.98 16.28 34.43
CA THR A 43 -22.31 15.83 34.85
C THR A 43 -22.26 15.32 36.29
N ILE A 44 -23.06 15.93 37.16
CA ILE A 44 -23.23 15.55 38.56
C ILE A 44 -24.56 14.84 38.71
N SER A 45 -24.52 13.62 39.24
CA SER A 45 -25.69 12.78 39.45
C SER A 45 -25.72 12.25 40.87
N SER A 46 -26.92 12.01 41.37
CA SER A 46 -27.15 11.40 42.68
C SER A 46 -28.45 10.61 42.61
N PRO A 47 -28.50 9.38 43.17
CA PRO A 47 -29.75 8.63 43.31
C PRO A 47 -30.84 9.40 44.09
N GLN A 48 -30.45 10.34 44.95
CA GLN A 48 -31.32 11.14 45.79
C GLN A 48 -31.73 12.49 45.14
N ALA A 49 -31.15 12.81 43.99
CA ALA A 49 -31.46 14.03 43.25
C ALA A 49 -32.66 13.84 42.31
N SER A 50 -33.43 14.92 42.11
CA SER A 50 -34.57 14.92 41.19
C SER A 50 -34.15 14.99 39.72
N GLN A 51 -32.98 15.59 39.45
CA GLN A 51 -32.41 15.85 38.13
C GLN A 51 -30.89 15.83 38.24
N THR A 52 -30.19 15.59 37.14
CA THR A 52 -28.73 15.76 37.06
C THR A 52 -28.37 17.23 36.88
N ALA A 53 -27.22 17.65 37.41
CA ALA A 53 -26.70 19.00 37.22
C ALA A 53 -25.44 18.97 36.34
N THR A 54 -25.17 20.04 35.61
CA THR A 54 -23.93 20.21 34.85
C THR A 54 -23.14 21.37 35.42
N THR A 55 -21.81 21.26 35.44
CA THR A 55 -20.95 22.36 35.90
C THR A 55 -20.85 23.49 34.88
N ASP A 56 -20.74 24.73 35.36
CA ASP A 56 -20.48 25.92 34.53
C ASP A 56 -19.02 26.01 34.08
N SER A 57 -18.65 27.06 33.33
CA SER A 57 -17.28 27.29 32.86
C SER A 57 -16.25 27.50 33.98
N ALA A 58 -16.70 27.80 35.20
CA ALA A 58 -15.87 27.92 36.40
C ALA A 58 -15.94 26.65 37.30
N GLY A 59 -16.58 25.58 36.82
CA GLY A 59 -16.65 24.28 37.47
C GLY A 59 -17.71 24.19 38.57
N HIS A 60 -18.56 25.20 38.76
CA HIS A 60 -19.58 25.21 39.80
C HIS A 60 -20.80 24.39 39.40
N PHE A 61 -21.37 23.64 40.35
CA PHE A 61 -22.64 22.96 40.17
C PHE A 61 -23.60 23.25 41.32
N GLU A 62 -24.89 23.19 41.02
CA GLU A 62 -25.98 23.20 41.99
C GLU A 62 -26.88 21.98 41.72
N LEU A 63 -26.91 21.03 42.65
CA LEU A 63 -27.76 19.84 42.55
C LEU A 63 -28.89 19.91 43.57
N ARG A 64 -30.13 19.75 43.12
CA ARG A 64 -31.33 19.79 43.96
C ARG A 64 -31.82 18.38 44.28
N GLY A 65 -31.90 18.07 45.57
CA GLY A 65 -32.37 16.79 46.10
C GLY A 65 -33.89 16.72 46.20
N ARG A 66 -34.47 15.53 45.98
CA ARG A 66 -35.83 15.22 46.48
C ARG A 66 -35.80 14.90 47.98
N THR A 67 -34.65 14.41 48.46
CA THR A 67 -34.32 14.10 49.85
C THR A 67 -32.86 14.51 50.09
N ALA A 68 -32.39 14.45 51.34
CA ALA A 68 -31.00 14.79 51.69
C ALA A 68 -30.00 13.98 50.84
N ILE A 69 -29.21 14.68 50.03
CA ILE A 69 -28.22 14.06 49.14
C ILE A 69 -27.03 13.59 49.99
N THR A 70 -26.82 12.27 50.05
CA THR A 70 -25.70 11.68 50.81
C THR A 70 -24.51 11.28 49.93
N THR A 71 -24.74 11.05 48.64
CA THR A 71 -23.72 10.62 47.67
C THR A 71 -23.88 11.37 46.35
N LEU A 72 -22.77 11.86 45.81
CA LEU A 72 -22.67 12.51 44.50
C LEU A 72 -21.70 11.74 43.63
N THR A 73 -22.06 11.48 42.38
CA THR A 73 -21.16 10.94 41.36
C THR A 73 -20.93 11.99 40.29
N ALA A 74 -19.67 12.37 40.09
CA ALA A 74 -19.26 13.33 39.08
C ALA A 74 -18.57 12.61 37.90
N ASN A 75 -19.05 12.91 36.70
CA ASN A 75 -18.54 12.34 35.44
C ASN A 75 -18.14 13.48 34.50
N HIS A 76 -16.97 13.38 33.88
CA HIS A 76 -16.48 14.34 32.89
C HIS A 76 -15.71 13.61 31.78
N LEU A 77 -15.75 14.13 30.56
CA LEU A 77 -15.04 13.52 29.43
C LEU A 77 -13.53 13.48 29.71
N GLY A 78 -12.89 12.32 29.46
CA GLY A 78 -11.46 12.12 29.68
C GLY A 78 -11.03 12.04 31.15
N HIS A 79 -11.96 11.80 32.08
CA HIS A 79 -11.69 11.65 33.51
C HIS A 79 -12.40 10.43 34.10
N LEU A 80 -11.79 9.79 35.10
CA LEU A 80 -12.42 8.66 35.79
C LEU A 80 -13.59 9.16 36.65
N PRO A 81 -14.75 8.46 36.64
CA PRO A 81 -15.91 8.85 37.42
C PRO A 81 -15.61 8.73 38.92
N GLN A 82 -15.95 9.76 39.70
CA GLN A 82 -15.69 9.76 41.14
C GLN A 82 -16.99 9.92 41.93
N THR A 83 -17.20 9.03 42.91
CA THR A 83 -18.30 9.13 43.87
C THR A 83 -17.81 9.67 45.21
N VAL A 84 -18.40 10.77 45.67
CA VAL A 84 -18.05 11.46 46.91
C VAL A 84 -19.26 11.45 47.86
N ARG A 85 -19.01 11.21 49.15
CA ARG A 85 -20.04 11.33 50.20
C ARG A 85 -20.15 12.79 50.65
N VAL A 86 -21.38 13.30 50.72
CA VAL A 86 -21.65 14.68 51.15
C VAL A 86 -21.72 14.72 52.68
N SER A 87 -20.71 15.30 53.33
CA SER A 87 -20.64 15.43 54.78
C SER A 87 -20.60 16.91 55.19
N GLY A 88 -21.76 17.59 55.20
CA GLY A 88 -22.04 18.87 55.89
C GLY A 88 -21.12 20.10 55.70
N ARG A 89 -20.00 19.99 54.97
CA ARG A 89 -19.07 21.08 54.68
C ARG A 89 -19.34 21.62 53.28
N GLU A 90 -20.08 22.71 53.21
CA GLU A 90 -20.22 23.51 51.99
C GLU A 90 -19.11 24.58 51.92
N PRO A 91 -18.57 24.89 50.74
CA PRO A 91 -18.80 24.27 49.43
C PRO A 91 -17.98 22.98 49.22
N LEU A 92 -18.59 21.96 48.60
CA LEU A 92 -17.92 20.68 48.32
C LEU A 92 -16.97 20.80 47.12
N THR A 93 -15.73 20.31 47.25
CA THR A 93 -14.79 20.23 46.12
C THR A 93 -14.63 18.77 45.70
N ILE A 94 -14.90 18.47 44.42
CA ILE A 94 -14.74 17.13 43.83
C ILE A 94 -13.55 17.18 42.86
N GLY A 95 -12.58 16.28 43.06
CA GLY A 95 -11.36 16.20 42.26
C GLY A 95 -11.38 15.01 41.32
N LEU A 96 -11.62 15.23 40.02
CA LEU A 96 -11.61 14.15 39.04
C LEU A 96 -10.18 13.88 38.55
N ALA A 97 -9.76 12.62 38.62
CA ALA A 97 -8.48 12.18 38.07
C ALA A 97 -8.61 12.03 36.55
N ALA A 98 -7.61 12.49 35.79
CA ALA A 98 -7.54 12.30 34.35
C ALA A 98 -7.55 10.80 34.06
N ASP A 99 -8.48 10.38 33.20
CA ASP A 99 -8.47 9.02 32.69
C ASP A 99 -7.23 8.94 31.81
N ALA A 100 -6.31 8.03 32.16
CA ALA A 100 -5.12 7.79 31.36
C ALA A 100 -5.59 7.08 30.08
N ALA A 101 -6.20 7.87 29.19
CA ALA A 101 -6.70 7.44 27.91
C ALA A 101 -5.56 6.71 27.23
N THR A 102 -5.67 5.38 27.23
CA THR A 102 -4.74 4.54 26.50
C THR A 102 -5.03 4.86 25.06
N THR A 103 -4.24 5.75 24.46
CA THR A 103 -4.27 6.01 23.04
C THR A 103 -3.93 4.70 22.37
N LEU A 104 -4.95 3.94 21.98
CA LEU A 104 -4.77 2.74 21.19
C LEU A 104 -4.03 3.18 19.93
N GLY A 105 -2.86 2.58 19.70
CA GLY A 105 -2.07 2.86 18.51
C GLY A 105 -2.91 2.65 17.26
N GLU A 106 -2.62 3.44 16.22
CA GLU A 106 -3.27 3.31 14.92
C GLU A 106 -3.17 1.86 14.42
N ALA A 107 -4.30 1.18 14.30
CA ALA A 107 -4.38 -0.15 13.73
C ALA A 107 -4.47 -0.04 12.21
N VAL A 108 -3.33 -0.07 11.53
CA VAL A 108 -3.27 -0.11 10.07
C VAL A 108 -3.62 -1.53 9.59
N VAL A 109 -4.88 -1.75 9.22
CA VAL A 109 -5.32 -3.01 8.60
C VAL A 109 -4.84 -3.06 7.17
N THR A 110 -3.68 -3.70 6.95
CA THR A 110 -3.14 -3.91 5.60
C THR A 110 -3.69 -5.21 5.04
N SER A 111 -4.69 -5.13 4.17
CA SER A 111 -5.15 -6.27 3.38
C SER A 111 -4.19 -6.49 2.19
N LYS A 112 -3.42 -7.58 2.21
CA LYS A 112 -2.77 -8.10 1.00
C LYS A 112 -3.86 -8.80 0.19
N TYR A 113 -4.56 -8.05 -0.66
CA TYR A 113 -5.37 -8.64 -1.72
C TYR A 113 -4.48 -9.62 -2.51
N TYR A 114 -5.02 -10.78 -2.90
CA TYR A 114 -4.33 -11.82 -3.67
C TYR A 114 -3.45 -11.20 -4.76
N ARG A 115 -2.21 -11.68 -4.90
CA ARG A 115 -1.27 -11.26 -5.95
C ARG A 115 -2.02 -11.14 -7.28
N GLN A 116 -2.25 -9.91 -7.73
CA GLN A 116 -2.99 -9.70 -8.97
C GLN A 116 -2.03 -9.92 -10.12
N TYR A 117 -2.22 -11.03 -10.83
CA TYR A 117 -1.48 -11.33 -12.06
C TYR A 117 -1.98 -10.49 -13.25
N THR A 118 -3.13 -9.83 -13.10
CA THR A 118 -3.73 -8.99 -14.12
C THR A 118 -3.36 -7.53 -13.92
N THR A 119 -2.99 -6.85 -15.01
CA THR A 119 -2.86 -5.40 -15.05
C THR A 119 -4.08 -4.79 -15.75
N LYS A 120 -4.54 -3.63 -15.28
CA LYS A 120 -5.65 -2.87 -15.87
C LYS A 120 -5.19 -1.80 -16.85
N THR A 121 -3.90 -1.47 -16.81
CA THR A 121 -3.29 -0.38 -17.58
C THR A 121 -2.10 -0.89 -18.37
N ILE A 122 -1.86 -0.26 -19.51
CA ILE A 122 -0.70 -0.49 -20.36
C ILE A 122 0.35 0.60 -20.13
N SER A 123 1.58 0.36 -20.56
CA SER A 123 2.65 1.34 -20.50
C SER A 123 2.39 2.50 -21.45
N SER A 124 2.84 3.69 -21.05
CA SER A 124 2.85 4.87 -21.92
C SER A 124 3.73 4.69 -23.15
N ALA A 125 4.61 3.68 -23.15
CA ALA A 125 5.45 3.35 -24.29
C ALA A 125 4.59 3.04 -25.52
N LEU A 126 3.44 2.39 -25.34
CA LEU A 126 2.49 2.07 -26.42
C LEU A 126 1.70 3.27 -26.97
N ARG A 127 1.96 4.49 -26.47
CA ARG A 127 1.32 5.75 -26.87
C ARG A 127 -0.21 5.77 -26.71
N LEU A 128 -0.73 4.87 -25.89
CA LEU A 128 -2.13 4.79 -25.51
C LEU A 128 -2.24 4.99 -23.99
N GLN A 129 -3.16 5.85 -23.56
CA GLN A 129 -3.38 6.19 -22.15
C GLN A 129 -4.81 5.83 -21.68
N THR A 130 -5.40 4.81 -22.31
CA THR A 130 -6.73 4.31 -21.96
C THR A 130 -6.62 2.99 -21.18
N PRO A 131 -7.58 2.72 -20.28
CA PRO A 131 -7.67 1.42 -19.62
C PRO A 131 -7.77 0.27 -20.63
N LEU A 132 -7.20 -0.89 -20.27
CA LEU A 132 -7.16 -2.05 -21.18
C LEU A 132 -8.56 -2.51 -21.61
N LEU A 133 -9.56 -2.34 -20.75
CA LEU A 133 -10.96 -2.70 -21.03
C LEU A 133 -11.61 -1.83 -22.11
N GLU A 134 -11.12 -0.59 -22.29
CA GLU A 134 -11.68 0.38 -23.23
C GLU A 134 -10.97 0.33 -24.60
N LEU A 135 -9.89 -0.46 -24.72
CA LEU A 135 -9.13 -0.60 -25.95
C LEU A 135 -9.80 -1.60 -26.89
N SER A 136 -10.00 -1.19 -28.15
CA SER A 136 -10.42 -2.07 -29.23
C SER A 136 -9.29 -3.00 -29.73
N GLN A 137 -8.04 -2.71 -29.36
CA GLN A 137 -6.88 -3.53 -29.66
C GLN A 137 -6.73 -4.67 -28.64
N ALA A 138 -6.57 -5.90 -29.12
CA ALA A 138 -6.26 -7.04 -28.25
C ALA A 138 -4.82 -6.93 -27.73
N ILE A 139 -4.66 -6.49 -26.48
CA ILE A 139 -3.37 -6.40 -25.79
C ILE A 139 -3.37 -7.33 -24.58
N GLN A 140 -2.33 -8.13 -24.43
CA GLN A 140 -2.14 -9.00 -23.28
C GLN A 140 -0.82 -8.66 -22.60
N ALA A 141 -0.88 -8.33 -21.30
CA ALA A 141 0.30 -7.99 -20.52
C ALA A 141 0.63 -9.09 -19.52
N VAL A 142 1.90 -9.49 -19.47
CA VAL A 142 2.43 -10.47 -18.51
C VAL A 142 3.19 -9.71 -17.44
N THR A 143 2.69 -9.80 -16.21
CA THR A 143 3.17 -9.07 -15.03
C THR A 143 4.42 -9.72 -14.42
N PRO A 144 5.23 -8.97 -13.65
CA PRO A 144 6.46 -9.51 -13.10
C PRO A 144 6.20 -10.60 -12.06
N GLU A 145 5.04 -10.59 -11.39
CA GLU A 145 4.61 -11.64 -10.46
C GLU A 145 4.42 -12.98 -11.19
N VAL A 146 3.80 -12.99 -12.36
CA VAL A 146 3.64 -14.22 -13.17
C VAL A 146 5.00 -14.76 -13.61
N ILE A 147 5.87 -13.86 -14.07
CA ILE A 147 7.22 -14.23 -14.53
C ILE A 147 8.01 -14.86 -13.39
N PHE A 148 7.96 -14.26 -12.19
CA PHE A 148 8.64 -14.75 -11.00
C PHE A 148 8.06 -16.09 -10.50
N ASP A 149 6.74 -16.20 -10.36
CA ASP A 149 6.09 -17.38 -9.79
C ASP A 149 6.20 -18.62 -10.71
N GLN A 150 6.35 -18.41 -12.01
CA GLN A 150 6.65 -19.50 -12.97
C GLN A 150 8.13 -19.86 -13.09
N GLY A 151 9.04 -19.12 -12.42
CA GLY A 151 10.48 -19.30 -12.60
C GLY A 151 10.94 -19.02 -14.04
N SER A 152 10.28 -18.09 -14.74
CA SER A 152 10.58 -17.72 -16.12
C SER A 152 11.62 -16.60 -16.16
N PHE A 153 12.68 -16.77 -16.97
CA PHE A 153 13.82 -15.82 -16.98
C PHE A 153 14.02 -15.04 -18.28
N ASN A 154 13.28 -15.36 -19.33
CA ASN A 154 13.40 -14.71 -20.63
C ASN A 154 12.04 -14.60 -21.32
N VAL A 155 11.94 -13.64 -22.24
CA VAL A 155 10.70 -13.33 -22.95
C VAL A 155 10.25 -14.48 -23.86
N THR A 156 11.20 -15.07 -24.58
CA THR A 156 10.96 -16.01 -25.68
C THR A 156 10.40 -17.35 -25.26
N GLU A 157 10.87 -17.88 -24.14
CA GLU A 157 10.56 -19.22 -23.67
C GLU A 157 9.63 -19.19 -22.46
N GLY A 158 9.84 -18.23 -21.54
CA GLY A 158 9.04 -18.15 -20.32
C GLY A 158 7.79 -17.30 -20.52
N VAL A 159 7.99 -16.02 -20.83
CA VAL A 159 6.90 -15.03 -20.85
C VAL A 159 5.89 -15.32 -21.96
N SER A 160 6.36 -15.66 -23.17
CA SER A 160 5.53 -15.91 -24.35
C SER A 160 4.48 -17.01 -24.15
N ARG A 161 4.76 -18.03 -23.32
CA ARG A 161 3.84 -19.14 -23.02
C ARG A 161 2.56 -18.72 -22.33
N ASN A 162 2.56 -17.56 -21.68
CA ASN A 162 1.39 -17.00 -21.02
C ASN A 162 0.42 -16.31 -21.98
N VAL A 163 0.77 -16.21 -23.26
CA VAL A 163 0.06 -15.40 -24.24
C VAL A 163 -0.49 -16.28 -25.34
N SER A 164 -1.83 -16.26 -25.49
CA SER A 164 -2.49 -17.09 -26.48
C SER A 164 -2.13 -16.67 -27.91
N GLY A 165 -1.84 -17.65 -28.76
CA GLY A 165 -1.52 -17.43 -30.18
C GLY A 165 -0.12 -16.88 -30.43
N VAL A 166 0.73 -16.81 -29.40
CA VAL A 166 2.17 -16.56 -29.52
C VAL A 166 2.90 -17.89 -29.48
N THR A 167 3.80 -18.11 -30.44
CA THR A 167 4.67 -19.27 -30.46
C THR A 167 6.12 -18.81 -30.62
N ARG A 168 7.03 -19.56 -30.04
CA ARG A 168 8.46 -19.31 -30.18
C ARG A 168 8.92 -19.80 -31.55
N LEU A 169 9.70 -18.98 -32.25
CA LEU A 169 10.44 -19.42 -33.44
C LEU A 169 11.82 -19.90 -32.98
N GLU A 170 12.02 -21.22 -32.94
CA GLU A 170 13.27 -21.81 -32.48
C GLU A 170 14.36 -21.64 -33.53
N ILE A 171 15.13 -20.56 -33.42
CA ILE A 171 16.34 -20.33 -34.19
C ILE A 171 17.50 -20.18 -33.20
N SER A 172 18.50 -21.03 -33.36
CA SER A 172 19.78 -20.96 -32.64
C SER A 172 19.67 -21.02 -31.11
N ASN A 173 18.84 -21.92 -30.55
CA ASN A 173 18.72 -22.19 -29.11
C ASN A 173 18.59 -20.93 -28.22
N ASN A 174 17.58 -20.12 -28.54
CA ASN A 174 17.19 -18.94 -27.76
C ASN A 174 18.13 -17.73 -27.81
N LEU A 175 19.01 -17.66 -28.82
CA LEU A 175 19.91 -16.52 -28.98
C LEU A 175 19.20 -15.24 -29.46
N GLY A 176 18.06 -15.38 -30.13
CA GLY A 176 17.27 -14.25 -30.64
C GLY A 176 15.86 -14.20 -30.06
N PRO A 177 15.22 -13.02 -30.00
CA PRO A 177 13.91 -12.81 -29.41
C PRO A 177 12.80 -13.07 -30.44
N TYR A 178 12.92 -14.18 -31.19
CA TYR A 178 12.06 -14.45 -32.33
C TYR A 178 10.77 -15.13 -31.87
N LEU A 179 9.67 -14.42 -32.06
CA LEU A 179 8.32 -14.90 -31.77
C LEU A 179 7.46 -14.80 -33.02
N LEU A 180 6.56 -15.76 -33.16
CA LEU A 180 5.46 -15.74 -34.13
C LEU A 180 4.17 -15.43 -33.40
N MET A 181 3.28 -14.69 -34.06
CA MET A 181 1.91 -14.51 -33.60
C MET A 181 0.99 -14.56 -34.81
N ARG A 182 -0.09 -15.33 -34.74
CA ARG A 182 -1.03 -15.50 -35.88
C ARG A 182 -0.32 -15.87 -37.21
N GLY A 183 0.80 -16.58 -37.15
CA GLY A 183 1.56 -17.04 -38.31
C GLY A 183 2.62 -16.07 -38.86
N GLY A 184 2.68 -14.81 -38.39
CA GLY A 184 3.69 -13.84 -38.79
C GLY A 184 4.74 -13.58 -37.71
N GLN A 185 5.94 -13.16 -38.11
CA GLN A 185 7.03 -12.85 -37.17
C GLN A 185 6.82 -11.46 -36.59
N ILE A 186 6.66 -11.39 -35.26
CA ILE A 186 6.36 -10.14 -34.58
C ILE A 186 7.62 -9.37 -34.21
N ALA A 187 7.50 -8.05 -34.20
CA ALA A 187 8.59 -7.18 -33.82
C ALA A 187 8.83 -7.17 -32.30
N SER A 188 10.10 -7.03 -31.93
CA SER A 188 10.58 -6.94 -30.55
C SER A 188 10.83 -5.49 -30.17
N LEU A 189 9.93 -4.92 -29.38
CA LEU A 189 10.06 -3.56 -28.86
C LEU A 189 10.62 -3.58 -27.43
N ARG A 190 11.42 -2.59 -27.05
CA ARG A 190 11.77 -2.30 -25.65
C ARG A 190 11.46 -0.85 -25.34
N ASN A 191 10.64 -0.63 -24.31
CA ASN A 191 10.12 0.70 -23.97
C ASN A 191 9.56 1.44 -25.21
N GLY A 192 8.95 0.71 -26.15
CA GLY A 192 8.34 1.25 -27.37
C GLY A 192 9.31 1.53 -28.52
N VAL A 193 10.60 1.21 -28.40
CA VAL A 193 11.61 1.33 -29.46
C VAL A 193 11.79 -0.02 -30.14
N ASP A 194 11.73 -0.05 -31.48
CA ASP A 194 11.95 -1.28 -32.25
C ASP A 194 13.43 -1.67 -32.23
N LEU A 195 13.69 -2.89 -31.76
CA LEU A 195 15.02 -3.44 -31.68
C LEU A 195 15.34 -4.40 -32.85
N THR A 196 14.37 -4.66 -33.73
CA THR A 196 14.54 -5.49 -34.93
C THR A 196 15.66 -5.00 -35.88
N PRO A 197 15.90 -3.69 -36.07
CA PRO A 197 16.96 -3.19 -36.95
C PRO A 197 18.40 -3.45 -36.46
N ILE A 198 18.58 -3.92 -35.22
CA ILE A 198 19.91 -4.19 -34.66
C ILE A 198 20.49 -5.44 -35.35
N TYR A 199 21.53 -5.26 -36.18
CA TYR A 199 22.22 -6.35 -36.87
C TYR A 199 22.80 -7.35 -35.85
N ARG A 200 22.52 -8.66 -36.04
CA ARG A 200 22.70 -9.76 -35.07
C ARG A 200 21.75 -9.78 -33.86
N GLY A 201 20.68 -8.99 -33.91
CA GLY A 201 19.47 -9.09 -33.09
C GLY A 201 19.68 -8.83 -31.59
N PRO A 202 18.70 -8.27 -30.87
CA PRO A 202 18.86 -8.03 -29.44
C PRO A 202 18.89 -9.37 -28.72
N VAL A 203 19.84 -9.61 -27.82
CA VAL A 203 19.75 -10.79 -26.95
C VAL A 203 18.42 -10.68 -26.16
N PRO A 204 17.63 -11.76 -26.02
CA PRO A 204 16.37 -11.72 -25.29
C PRO A 204 16.51 -11.07 -23.92
N ASP A 205 15.58 -10.17 -23.62
CA ASP A 205 15.51 -9.51 -22.32
C ASP A 205 15.40 -10.54 -21.21
N ASP A 206 16.17 -10.32 -20.16
CA ASP A 206 16.16 -11.15 -18.97
C ASP A 206 15.14 -10.61 -17.95
N ALA A 207 14.42 -11.50 -17.28
CA ALA A 207 13.42 -11.17 -16.26
C ALA A 207 13.94 -10.22 -15.15
N ALA A 208 15.24 -10.16 -14.92
CA ALA A 208 15.84 -9.24 -13.95
C ALA A 208 15.50 -7.76 -14.24
N ILE A 209 15.39 -7.36 -15.51
CA ILE A 209 15.11 -5.98 -15.93
C ILE A 209 13.65 -5.74 -16.32
N ILE A 210 12.86 -6.81 -16.49
CA ILE A 210 11.49 -6.74 -16.99
C ILE A 210 10.56 -6.32 -15.86
N ASP A 211 9.82 -5.24 -16.09
CA ASP A 211 8.66 -4.87 -15.27
C ASP A 211 7.43 -5.61 -15.79
N ARG A 212 7.21 -5.61 -17.11
CA ARG A 212 6.17 -6.43 -17.76
C ARG A 212 6.48 -6.58 -19.24
N VAL A 213 5.80 -7.52 -19.89
CA VAL A 213 5.83 -7.64 -21.36
C VAL A 213 4.41 -7.51 -21.90
N GLU A 214 4.24 -6.63 -22.87
CA GLU A 214 2.95 -6.28 -23.45
C GLU A 214 2.89 -6.80 -24.89
N PHE A 215 1.97 -7.71 -25.17
CA PHE A 215 1.78 -8.32 -26.49
C PHE A 215 0.59 -7.66 -27.19
N VAL A 216 0.86 -7.01 -28.31
CA VAL A 216 -0.14 -6.33 -29.13
C VAL A 216 -0.46 -7.22 -30.33
N LYS A 217 -1.66 -7.82 -30.33
CA LYS A 217 -2.05 -8.80 -31.35
C LYS A 217 -2.71 -8.11 -32.55
N GLY A 218 -2.16 -8.29 -33.75
CA GLY A 218 -2.68 -7.70 -34.97
C GLY A 218 -2.02 -6.35 -35.34
N PRO A 219 -2.52 -5.70 -36.42
CA PRO A 219 -1.92 -4.48 -36.95
C PRO A 219 -1.88 -3.36 -35.90
N SER A 220 -0.69 -2.86 -35.59
CA SER A 220 -0.46 -1.89 -34.50
C SER A 220 0.49 -0.77 -34.90
N SER A 221 0.62 -0.49 -36.20
CA SER A 221 1.63 0.43 -36.70
C SER A 221 1.44 1.89 -36.26
N PHE A 222 0.23 2.24 -35.85
CA PHE A 222 -0.09 3.55 -35.28
C PHE A 222 0.53 3.78 -33.89
N MET A 223 0.92 2.72 -33.19
CA MET A 223 1.52 2.80 -31.86
C MET A 223 3.02 3.13 -32.04
N ASN A 224 3.81 2.15 -32.46
CA ASN A 224 5.24 2.18 -32.14
C ASN A 224 6.16 1.50 -33.15
N ASN A 225 5.62 0.86 -34.20
CA ASN A 225 6.47 0.14 -35.12
C ASN A 225 5.88 -0.03 -36.53
N ILE A 226 6.73 -0.14 -37.54
CA ILE A 226 6.38 -0.67 -38.85
C ILE A 226 6.85 -2.12 -38.88
N GLY A 227 5.92 -3.08 -38.89
CA GLY A 227 6.25 -4.49 -38.86
C GLY A 227 5.14 -5.36 -39.43
N ASP A 228 5.28 -6.68 -39.24
CA ASP A 228 4.32 -7.68 -39.67
C ASP A 228 2.91 -7.40 -39.09
N PRO A 229 1.81 -7.54 -39.87
CA PRO A 229 0.45 -7.36 -39.38
C PRO A 229 0.04 -8.35 -38.28
N ALA A 230 0.84 -9.39 -38.03
CA ALA A 230 0.76 -10.24 -36.84
C ALA A 230 0.79 -9.45 -35.53
N GLY A 231 1.53 -8.35 -35.49
CA GLY A 231 1.64 -7.44 -34.34
C GLY A 231 3.05 -7.32 -33.77
N SER A 232 3.13 -7.05 -32.48
CA SER A 232 4.40 -6.79 -31.78
C SER A 232 4.33 -7.20 -30.31
N PHE A 233 5.49 -7.31 -29.67
CA PHE A 233 5.57 -7.32 -28.22
C PHE A 233 6.50 -6.21 -27.74
N ASN A 234 6.22 -5.68 -26.56
CA ASN A 234 6.97 -4.61 -25.93
C ASN A 234 7.43 -5.03 -24.53
N THR A 235 8.74 -5.14 -24.35
CA THR A 235 9.34 -5.29 -23.03
C THR A 235 9.38 -3.93 -22.34
N VAL A 236 8.64 -3.80 -21.25
CA VAL A 236 8.69 -2.63 -20.36
C VAL A 236 9.71 -2.93 -19.27
N THR A 237 10.70 -2.07 -19.16
CA THR A 237 11.78 -2.21 -18.18
C THR A 237 11.41 -1.59 -16.84
N LYS A 238 12.02 -2.10 -15.77
CA LYS A 238 11.84 -1.59 -14.42
C LYS A 238 12.41 -0.17 -14.30
N GLN A 239 11.56 0.76 -13.87
CA GLN A 239 11.95 2.16 -13.69
C GLN A 239 12.22 2.50 -12.21
N PRO A 240 13.07 3.51 -11.93
CA PRO A 240 13.30 4.01 -10.58
C PRO A 240 12.03 4.58 -9.94
N THR A 241 11.84 4.30 -8.65
CA THR A 241 10.77 4.86 -7.83
C THR A 241 11.37 5.58 -6.61
N ALA A 242 10.58 6.46 -5.99
CA ALA A 242 11.03 7.17 -4.78
C ALA A 242 11.04 6.27 -3.54
N ALA A 243 10.24 5.20 -3.52
CA ALA A 243 10.21 4.25 -2.42
C ALA A 243 11.46 3.36 -2.48
N PRO A 244 12.14 3.12 -1.35
CA PRO A 244 13.26 2.18 -1.31
C PRO A 244 12.76 0.78 -1.66
N HIS A 245 13.50 0.09 -2.52
CA HIS A 245 13.23 -1.28 -2.94
C HIS A 245 14.52 -2.07 -2.94
N TYR A 246 14.53 -3.22 -2.28
CA TYR A 246 15.68 -4.12 -2.22
C TYR A 246 15.20 -5.55 -2.36
N GLY A 247 15.57 -6.19 -3.46
CA GLY A 247 15.30 -7.58 -3.76
C GLY A 247 16.59 -8.33 -4.02
N LEU A 248 16.71 -9.51 -3.44
CA LEU A 248 17.76 -10.49 -3.74
C LEU A 248 17.09 -11.83 -3.95
N SER A 249 17.42 -12.50 -5.06
CA SER A 249 16.93 -13.85 -5.34
C SER A 249 18.08 -14.75 -5.76
N ALA A 250 18.06 -15.97 -5.24
CA ALA A 250 18.99 -17.03 -5.59
C ALA A 250 18.17 -18.26 -6.00
N MET A 251 18.61 -18.95 -7.05
CA MET A 251 17.90 -20.11 -7.57
C MET A 251 18.90 -21.17 -8.03
N LEU A 252 18.59 -22.41 -7.69
CA LEU A 252 19.35 -23.60 -7.99
C LEU A 252 18.44 -24.60 -8.72
N GLY A 253 18.98 -25.38 -9.65
CA GLY A 253 18.17 -26.33 -10.40
C GLY A 253 18.98 -27.36 -11.18
N SER A 254 18.28 -28.17 -11.97
CA SER A 254 18.87 -29.20 -12.82
C SER A 254 19.89 -28.64 -13.81
N TYR A 255 20.79 -29.50 -14.29
CA TYR A 255 21.89 -29.14 -15.20
C TYR A 255 22.80 -28.05 -14.65
N ASP A 256 23.18 -28.15 -13.38
CA ASP A 256 24.06 -27.18 -12.73
C ASP A 256 23.54 -25.74 -12.90
N PHE A 257 22.23 -25.55 -12.76
CA PHE A 257 21.60 -24.25 -12.88
C PHE A 257 21.85 -23.46 -11.60
N TYR A 258 22.55 -22.34 -11.74
CA TYR A 258 22.81 -21.37 -10.68
C TYR A 258 22.40 -19.99 -11.19
N ARG A 259 21.56 -19.30 -10.43
CA ARG A 259 21.15 -17.92 -10.74
C ARG A 259 21.13 -17.07 -9.49
N LEU A 260 21.70 -15.88 -9.58
CA LEU A 260 21.67 -14.85 -8.55
C LEU A 260 21.22 -13.54 -9.19
N ALA A 261 20.23 -12.88 -8.61
CA ALA A 261 19.75 -11.59 -9.10
C ALA A 261 19.51 -10.61 -7.95
N ALA A 262 19.85 -9.35 -8.18
CA ALA A 262 19.63 -8.24 -7.29
C ALA A 262 18.82 -7.13 -7.98
N ASP A 263 17.88 -6.54 -7.25
CA ASP A 263 17.05 -5.42 -7.68
C ASP A 263 17.06 -4.36 -6.58
N LEU A 264 17.83 -3.31 -6.78
CA LEU A 264 18.02 -2.25 -5.80
C LEU A 264 17.47 -0.95 -6.37
N GLY A 265 16.71 -0.19 -5.59
CA GLY A 265 16.14 1.06 -6.04
C GLY A 265 15.76 1.99 -4.90
N GLY A 266 15.57 3.26 -5.26
CA GLY A 266 15.12 4.28 -4.33
C GLY A 266 15.68 5.66 -4.66
N ARG A 267 15.68 6.54 -3.67
CA ARG A 267 16.22 7.91 -3.78
C ARG A 267 17.71 7.91 -3.51
N LEU A 268 18.48 8.58 -4.35
CA LEU A 268 19.94 8.75 -4.19
C LEU A 268 20.30 10.05 -3.45
N THR A 269 19.38 11.02 -3.43
CA THR A 269 19.62 12.37 -2.87
C THR A 269 18.64 12.67 -1.74
N ARG A 270 19.08 13.46 -0.74
CA ARG A 270 18.22 13.94 0.36
C ARG A 270 17.07 14.83 -0.12
N SER A 271 17.29 15.60 -1.19
CA SER A 271 16.23 16.37 -1.85
C SER A 271 15.16 15.49 -2.47
N GLY A 272 15.46 14.21 -2.68
CA GLY A 272 14.53 13.23 -3.19
C GLY A 272 14.19 13.39 -4.67
N LYS A 273 14.97 14.18 -5.42
CA LYS A 273 14.80 14.45 -6.87
C LYS A 273 15.51 13.44 -7.77
N LEU A 274 16.64 12.89 -7.32
CA LEU A 274 17.37 11.86 -8.05
C LEU A 274 17.00 10.48 -7.50
N HIS A 275 16.45 9.63 -8.36
CA HIS A 275 16.12 8.24 -8.10
C HIS A 275 17.05 7.33 -8.89
N TYR A 276 17.31 6.14 -8.36
CA TYR A 276 18.08 5.12 -9.03
C TYR A 276 17.34 3.78 -9.01
N ARG A 277 17.67 2.95 -9.99
CA ARG A 277 17.41 1.52 -9.97
C ARG A 277 18.62 0.79 -10.53
N LEU A 278 19.02 -0.30 -9.90
CA LEU A 278 20.13 -1.13 -10.31
C LEU A 278 19.65 -2.57 -10.31
N ASN A 279 19.57 -3.15 -11.50
CA ASN A 279 19.32 -4.56 -11.69
C ASN A 279 20.64 -5.25 -12.06
N ALA A 280 20.98 -6.30 -11.33
CA ALA A 280 22.16 -7.11 -11.61
C ALA A 280 21.78 -8.59 -11.57
N MET A 281 22.34 -9.39 -12.47
CA MET A 281 22.05 -10.82 -12.53
C MET A 281 23.24 -11.59 -13.07
N ALA A 282 23.53 -12.72 -12.45
CA ALA A 282 24.46 -13.72 -12.96
C ALA A 282 23.76 -15.07 -13.02
N MET A 283 23.94 -15.78 -14.12
CA MET A 283 23.37 -17.11 -14.35
C MET A 283 24.38 -18.01 -15.03
N SER A 284 24.44 -19.27 -14.60
CA SER A 284 25.18 -20.34 -15.26
C SER A 284 24.29 -21.58 -15.29
N THR A 285 24.24 -22.23 -16.44
CA THR A 285 23.55 -23.51 -16.60
C THR A 285 24.22 -24.34 -17.67
N ASN A 286 24.26 -25.64 -17.46
CA ASN A 286 24.50 -26.62 -18.51
C ASN A 286 23.17 -26.97 -19.17
N SER A 287 23.20 -27.85 -20.16
CA SER A 287 22.04 -28.34 -20.88
C SER A 287 21.88 -29.86 -20.72
N PHE A 288 20.74 -30.37 -21.17
CA PHE A 288 20.53 -31.80 -21.40
C PHE A 288 21.39 -32.31 -22.57
N VAL A 289 21.79 -31.43 -23.49
CA VAL A 289 22.75 -31.74 -24.56
C VAL A 289 24.16 -31.67 -24.01
N ALA A 290 24.94 -32.72 -24.20
CA ALA A 290 26.32 -32.77 -23.74
C ALA A 290 27.18 -31.70 -24.43
N GLY A 291 27.95 -30.94 -23.63
CA GLY A 291 28.80 -29.85 -24.12
C GLY A 291 28.12 -28.49 -24.20
N ASP A 292 26.78 -28.44 -24.16
CA ASP A 292 26.02 -27.20 -24.19
C ASP A 292 26.01 -26.52 -22.82
N PHE A 293 26.23 -25.21 -22.84
CA PHE A 293 26.18 -24.37 -21.66
C PHE A 293 25.73 -22.96 -22.00
N ASN A 294 25.19 -22.26 -21.00
CA ASN A 294 24.75 -20.89 -21.10
C ASN A 294 25.13 -20.13 -19.83
N LYS A 295 25.95 -19.09 -19.99
CA LYS A 295 26.39 -18.18 -18.93
C LYS A 295 25.99 -16.76 -19.28
N ARG A 296 25.29 -16.09 -18.37
CA ARG A 296 24.79 -14.73 -18.54
C ARG A 296 25.25 -13.86 -17.40
N LEU A 297 25.67 -12.66 -17.74
CA LEU A 297 25.87 -11.56 -16.79
C LEU A 297 25.09 -10.36 -17.30
N LEU A 298 24.31 -9.74 -16.43
CA LEU A 298 23.54 -8.54 -16.72
C LEU A 298 23.78 -7.51 -15.63
N VAL A 299 24.02 -6.27 -16.04
CA VAL A 299 24.07 -5.10 -15.17
C VAL A 299 23.33 -3.96 -15.86
N ALA A 300 22.25 -3.49 -15.25
CA ALA A 300 21.37 -2.47 -15.81
C ALA A 300 21.08 -1.37 -14.77
N PRO A 301 21.91 -0.32 -14.73
CA PRO A 301 21.61 0.87 -13.94
C PRO A 301 20.64 1.80 -14.70
N VAL A 302 19.71 2.39 -13.96
CA VAL A 302 18.79 3.42 -14.42
C VAL A 302 18.82 4.58 -13.44
N LEU A 303 18.99 5.79 -13.95
CA LEU A 303 18.93 7.01 -13.17
C LEU A 303 17.77 7.86 -13.65
N LYS A 304 16.96 8.36 -12.73
CA LYS A 304 15.86 9.28 -13.04
C LYS A 304 16.02 10.55 -12.23
N TYR A 305 16.07 11.68 -12.91
CA TYR A 305 16.11 13.01 -12.28
C TYR A 305 14.79 13.74 -12.49
N GLN A 306 14.15 14.13 -11.39
CA GLN A 306 12.92 14.90 -11.38
C GLN A 306 13.25 16.40 -11.32
N PHE A 307 13.04 17.12 -12.42
CA PHE A 307 13.26 18.57 -12.49
C PHE A 307 12.11 19.33 -11.79
N SER A 308 10.87 18.90 -12.07
CA SER A 308 9.63 19.45 -11.53
C SER A 308 8.57 18.34 -11.42
N GLU A 309 7.38 18.62 -10.90
CA GLU A 309 6.27 17.63 -10.89
C GLU A 309 5.84 17.17 -12.30
N ARG A 310 6.14 17.97 -13.33
CA ARG A 310 5.72 17.73 -14.72
C ARG A 310 6.86 17.28 -15.63
N THR A 311 8.10 17.31 -15.16
CA THR A 311 9.28 17.09 -16.01
C THR A 311 10.30 16.22 -15.30
N SER A 312 10.66 15.11 -15.95
CA SER A 312 11.71 14.20 -15.50
C SER A 312 12.51 13.69 -16.68
N LEU A 313 13.77 13.37 -16.46
CA LEU A 313 14.63 12.67 -17.41
C LEU A 313 15.07 11.35 -16.79
N ALA A 314 14.94 10.26 -17.55
CA ALA A 314 15.49 8.96 -17.20
C ALA A 314 16.60 8.59 -18.18
N ALA A 315 17.71 8.08 -17.65
CA ALA A 315 18.82 7.53 -18.40
C ALA A 315 18.97 6.06 -18.02
N GLU A 316 18.89 5.18 -19.02
CA GLU A 316 18.93 3.74 -18.88
C GLU A 316 20.15 3.19 -19.62
N TYR A 317 20.88 2.29 -18.98
CA TYR A 317 21.98 1.56 -19.58
C TYR A 317 21.80 0.07 -19.27
N THR A 318 21.96 -0.79 -20.28
CA THR A 318 21.89 -2.25 -20.11
C THR A 318 23.15 -2.87 -20.68
N LEU A 319 23.99 -3.41 -19.81
CA LEU A 319 25.11 -4.27 -20.18
C LEU A 319 24.69 -5.72 -20.01
N GLN A 320 24.82 -6.49 -21.09
CA GLN A 320 24.53 -7.92 -21.07
C GLN A 320 25.65 -8.68 -21.77
N ALA A 321 26.34 -9.54 -21.02
CA ALA A 321 27.35 -10.45 -21.54
C ALA A 321 26.79 -11.87 -21.59
N PHE A 322 27.03 -12.53 -22.72
CA PHE A 322 26.49 -13.85 -23.01
C PHE A 322 27.63 -14.75 -23.49
N LYS A 323 27.86 -15.87 -22.79
CA LYS A 323 28.84 -16.89 -23.18
C LYS A 323 28.13 -18.23 -23.23
N TYR A 324 28.18 -18.89 -24.38
CA TYR A 324 27.42 -20.10 -24.63
C TYR A 324 28.21 -21.10 -25.45
N GLY A 325 27.86 -22.37 -25.30
CA GLY A 325 28.20 -23.46 -26.20
C GLY A 325 26.92 -24.03 -26.78
N LEU A 326 26.85 -24.11 -28.12
CA LEU A 326 25.77 -24.73 -28.86
C LEU A 326 26.34 -25.78 -29.78
N TYR A 327 26.43 -27.00 -29.27
CA TYR A 327 26.68 -28.22 -30.02
C TYR A 327 25.33 -28.72 -30.48
N SER A 328 24.97 -28.38 -31.72
CA SER A 328 23.82 -29.02 -32.36
C SER A 328 24.12 -30.51 -32.48
N PRO A 329 23.36 -31.41 -31.82
CA PRO A 329 23.36 -32.79 -32.23
C PRO A 329 22.54 -32.82 -33.51
N ILE A 330 23.16 -32.50 -34.65
CA ILE A 330 22.70 -33.08 -35.91
C ILE A 330 23.04 -34.56 -35.79
N VAL A 331 22.23 -35.29 -35.03
CA VAL A 331 22.09 -36.72 -35.25
C VAL A 331 21.30 -36.78 -36.54
N MET A 332 22.02 -36.83 -37.67
CA MET A 332 21.47 -37.51 -38.83
C MET A 332 21.23 -38.94 -38.35
N THR A 333 19.99 -39.22 -37.93
CA THR A 333 19.52 -40.61 -37.90
C THR A 333 19.75 -41.16 -39.30
N PRO A 334 20.47 -42.29 -39.43
CA PRO A 334 20.77 -42.89 -40.73
C PRO A 334 19.52 -43.25 -41.52
#